data_AF-A0A077X1P2-F1
#
_entry.id   AF-A0A077X1P2-F1
#
_cell.length_a   1.000
_cell.length_b   1.000
_cell.length_c   1.000
_cell.angle_alpha   90.00
_cell.angle_beta   90.00
_cell.angle_gamma   90.00
#
_symmetry.space_group_name_H-M   'P 1'
#
loop_
_entity.id
_entity.type
_entity.pdbx_description
1 polymer ?
#
loop_
_entity_poly.entity_id
_entity_poly.type
_entity_poly.pdbx_seq_one_letter_code
_entity_poly.pdbx_strand_id
1 'polypeptide(L)'
;MLHKLPLDIVLLLHEYLTDWNDRFLLATLHPALWTASLNLRVNGTYDLNYSPVNTLQLACSTSIRLPTRKIPLSLMQVLIQYSYAATEIHIPTSETITTRFGKWLCAQIKKRPAHRQISLIVEHQSQGLWQKIAEKAHHDIDIVTVGTKRDLSVADLDLYDTPKEAKRIKQYHKQLAVMAGTCRLRSSPHIKEKNTQIVDQDALLPFGVISATKGKYARDSFDARQDTRLSPIRRTQFDEANQIVTDLIERYLESVIIFDKYWIMLTSIDAFFHSRPSLDDCADTSKHTATRFTEAVIRPKGKHGKAYYELSLFIGHIELLAVGGLHGHEARSSQIPFLGSSIPNLPLALQKESRSSSIFVKEHPAMSTFSNRHLRQYGKIAAAYKWCGHSDRFVSYGLYPINPLQCTDHIVAHKGFSVVMQLASFFLSCLATKSATQEEWRQMLSIACTDTSINKLTKNKRSVTFQVIHTSISRGGQVSKFMQVVMSGLALLEARVGSGEAAMLPILQQLKDICIKVMDTGYATKIKTANSNAIRSYSQNHLAPTPFI
;
A
#
# COMPACT_ATOMS: atom_id res chain seq x y z
N MET A 1 -9.61 40.41 -44.81
CA MET A 1 -8.67 39.59 -45.59
C MET A 1 -8.25 38.32 -44.86
N LEU A 2 -7.83 38.39 -43.58
CA LEU A 2 -7.35 37.22 -42.81
C LEU A 2 -8.34 36.04 -42.74
N HIS A 3 -9.66 36.29 -42.61
CA HIS A 3 -10.70 35.24 -42.56
C HIS A 3 -10.89 34.42 -43.85
N LYS A 4 -10.25 34.82 -44.96
CA LYS A 4 -10.31 34.12 -46.26
C LYS A 4 -9.05 33.28 -46.54
N LEU A 5 -8.06 33.29 -45.64
CA LEU A 5 -6.83 32.54 -45.83
C LEU A 5 -7.07 31.02 -45.67
N PRO A 6 -6.41 30.17 -46.45
CA PRO A 6 -6.41 28.72 -46.23
C PRO A 6 -5.89 28.34 -44.83
N LEU A 7 -6.45 27.29 -44.21
CA LEU A 7 -6.17 26.91 -42.82
C LEU A 7 -4.68 26.61 -42.56
N ASP A 8 -4.03 25.97 -43.52
CA ASP A 8 -2.59 25.71 -43.58
C ASP A 8 -1.76 26.99 -43.52
N ILE A 9 -2.14 28.04 -44.26
CA ILE A 9 -1.47 29.36 -44.20
C ILE A 9 -1.70 30.04 -42.86
N VAL A 10 -2.90 29.90 -42.27
CA VAL A 10 -3.22 30.47 -40.96
C VAL A 10 -2.43 29.80 -39.84
N LEU A 11 -2.25 28.48 -39.91
CA LEU A 11 -1.40 27.73 -38.99
C LEU A 11 0.07 28.12 -39.13
N LEU A 12 0.56 28.32 -40.36
CA LEU A 12 1.92 28.81 -40.61
C LEU A 12 2.13 30.21 -40.02
N LEU A 13 1.22 31.15 -40.27
CA LEU A 13 1.28 32.51 -39.71
C LEU A 13 1.27 32.50 -38.18
N HIS A 14 0.51 31.58 -37.57
CA HIS A 14 0.45 31.42 -36.14
C HIS A 14 1.81 30.97 -35.53
N GLU A 15 2.63 30.22 -36.25
CA GLU A 15 3.97 29.82 -35.82
C GLU A 15 4.97 30.99 -35.82
N TYR A 16 4.81 31.94 -36.74
CA TYR A 16 5.71 33.10 -36.91
C TYR A 16 5.45 34.27 -35.96
N LEU A 17 4.25 34.39 -35.39
CA LEU A 17 3.93 35.45 -34.44
C LEU A 17 4.71 35.25 -33.14
N THR A 18 5.43 36.24 -32.61
CA THR A 18 6.19 36.08 -31.36
C THR A 18 5.43 36.55 -30.13
N ASP A 19 4.47 37.46 -30.30
CA ASP A 19 3.61 37.97 -29.23
C ASP A 19 2.36 37.12 -29.03
N TRP A 20 2.00 36.90 -27.77
CA TRP A 20 0.88 36.05 -27.38
C TRP A 20 -0.48 36.65 -27.77
N ASN A 21 -0.66 37.97 -27.65
CA ASN A 21 -1.94 38.60 -27.98
C ASN A 21 -2.19 38.55 -29.49
N ASP A 22 -1.14 38.68 -30.30
CA ASP A 22 -1.25 38.62 -31.76
C ASP A 22 -1.64 37.22 -32.25
N ARG A 23 -1.07 36.15 -31.65
CA ARG A 23 -1.46 34.76 -31.93
C ARG A 23 -2.95 34.52 -31.63
N PHE A 24 -3.42 35.04 -30.50
CA PHE A 24 -4.82 34.94 -30.09
C PHE A 24 -5.76 35.77 -30.98
N LEU A 25 -5.36 36.97 -31.38
CA LEU A 25 -6.14 37.81 -32.27
C LEU A 25 -6.28 37.16 -33.66
N LEU A 26 -5.21 36.54 -34.18
CA LEU A 26 -5.25 35.81 -35.45
C LEU A 26 -6.22 34.62 -35.42
N ALA A 27 -6.21 33.84 -34.33
CA ALA A 27 -7.09 32.69 -34.16
C ALA A 27 -8.58 33.06 -34.03
N THR A 28 -8.88 34.21 -33.43
CA THR A 28 -10.27 34.71 -33.27
C THR A 28 -10.85 35.31 -34.55
N LEU A 29 -10.01 35.72 -35.50
CA LEU A 29 -10.41 36.31 -36.77
C LEU A 29 -10.73 35.26 -37.86
N HIS A 30 -10.52 33.96 -37.62
CA HIS A 30 -10.67 32.91 -38.63
C HIS A 30 -11.71 31.82 -38.26
N PRO A 31 -12.90 31.81 -38.90
CA PRO A 31 -13.99 30.88 -38.58
C PRO A 31 -13.67 29.39 -38.78
N ALA A 32 -12.76 29.02 -39.69
CA ALA A 32 -12.45 27.61 -39.95
C ALA A 32 -11.66 26.96 -38.80
N LEU A 33 -10.82 27.75 -38.13
CA LEU A 33 -10.08 27.34 -36.93
C LEU A 33 -11.04 27.12 -35.74
N TRP A 34 -12.10 27.93 -35.67
CA TRP A 34 -13.20 27.81 -34.70
C TRP A 34 -14.05 26.54 -34.92
N THR A 35 -14.41 26.23 -36.16
CA THR A 35 -15.19 25.01 -36.48
C THR A 35 -14.34 23.74 -36.31
N ALA A 36 -13.06 23.77 -36.67
CA ALA A 36 -12.15 22.64 -36.46
C ALA A 36 -11.96 22.33 -34.97
N SER A 37 -11.87 23.36 -34.12
CA SER A 37 -11.70 23.19 -32.66
C SER A 37 -12.95 22.73 -31.92
N LEU A 38 -14.15 23.01 -32.43
CA LEU A 38 -15.40 22.45 -31.89
C LEU A 38 -15.52 20.93 -32.13
N ASN A 39 -14.92 20.44 -33.21
CA ASN A 39 -15.01 19.03 -33.64
C ASN A 39 -13.80 18.18 -33.21
N LEU A 40 -12.67 18.81 -32.87
CA LEU A 40 -11.49 18.14 -32.31
C LEU A 40 -11.57 18.16 -30.78
N ARG A 41 -11.69 16.99 -30.16
CA ARG A 41 -11.53 16.83 -28.71
C ARG A 41 -10.24 16.08 -28.44
N VAL A 42 -9.33 16.71 -27.71
CA VAL A 42 -8.13 16.04 -27.24
C VAL A 42 -8.42 15.53 -25.83
N ASN A 43 -8.52 14.20 -25.69
CA ASN A 43 -8.63 13.54 -24.39
C ASN A 43 -7.24 13.50 -23.74
N GLY A 44 -6.87 14.59 -23.08
CA GLY A 44 -5.62 14.73 -22.33
C GLY A 44 -5.62 16.01 -21.52
N THR A 45 -4.95 16.01 -20.36
CA THR A 45 -4.77 17.22 -19.55
C THR A 45 -3.65 18.07 -20.14
N TYR A 46 -3.97 19.27 -20.63
CA TYR A 46 -2.97 20.19 -21.15
C TYR A 46 -2.31 20.97 -20.01
N ASP A 47 -0.99 20.81 -19.85
CA ASP A 47 -0.20 21.49 -18.81
C ASP A 47 0.41 22.78 -19.37
N LEU A 48 -0.05 23.93 -18.84
CA LEU A 48 0.44 25.25 -19.24
C LEU A 48 1.91 25.50 -18.88
N ASN A 49 2.59 24.59 -18.16
CA ASN A 49 4.00 24.73 -17.79
C ASN A 49 5.01 24.26 -18.86
N TYR A 50 4.62 23.49 -19.88
CA TYR A 50 5.58 22.67 -20.65
C TYR A 50 5.71 22.91 -22.17
N SER A 51 5.06 23.91 -22.77
CA SER A 51 5.25 24.19 -24.23
C SER A 51 4.85 25.61 -24.62
N PRO A 52 5.41 26.21 -25.70
CA PRO A 52 4.76 27.32 -26.38
C PRO A 52 3.31 26.90 -26.70
N VAL A 53 2.33 27.69 -26.21
CA VAL A 53 0.91 27.36 -26.27
C VAL A 53 0.48 27.18 -27.72
N ASN A 54 0.18 25.95 -28.11
CA ASN A 54 -0.53 25.65 -29.33
C ASN A 54 -2.01 26.01 -29.07
N THR A 55 -2.44 27.16 -29.58
CA THR A 55 -3.79 27.72 -29.40
C THR A 55 -4.88 26.71 -29.80
N LEU A 56 -4.59 25.86 -30.80
CA LEU A 56 -5.50 24.80 -31.22
C LEU A 56 -5.63 23.71 -30.13
N GLN A 57 -4.51 23.28 -29.54
CA GLN A 57 -4.53 22.31 -28.44
C GLN A 57 -5.25 22.87 -27.21
N LEU A 58 -5.05 24.14 -26.86
CA LEU A 58 -5.75 24.78 -25.75
C LEU A 58 -7.27 24.85 -25.98
N ALA A 59 -7.69 25.21 -27.20
CA ALA A 59 -9.10 25.31 -27.56
C ALA A 59 -9.81 23.93 -27.53
N CYS A 60 -9.10 22.86 -27.93
CA CYS A 60 -9.60 21.49 -28.05
C CYS A 60 -9.45 20.63 -26.77
N SER A 61 -8.74 21.11 -25.76
CA SER A 61 -8.46 20.35 -24.53
C SER A 61 -9.67 20.33 -23.60
N THR A 62 -10.06 19.13 -23.18
CA THR A 62 -11.18 18.92 -22.23
C THR A 62 -10.77 19.17 -20.78
N SER A 63 -9.47 19.12 -20.49
CA SER A 63 -8.89 19.33 -19.17
C SER A 63 -7.66 20.26 -19.25
N ILE A 64 -7.62 21.29 -18.42
CA ILE A 64 -6.55 22.31 -18.42
C ILE A 64 -5.92 22.42 -17.05
N ARG A 65 -4.59 22.40 -16.96
CA ARG A 65 -3.87 22.68 -15.71
C ARG A 65 -3.28 24.07 -15.70
N LEU A 66 -3.71 24.88 -14.72
CA LEU A 66 -3.14 26.20 -14.49
C LEU A 66 -1.70 26.06 -13.97
N PRO A 67 -0.78 26.93 -14.43
CA PRO A 67 0.63 26.81 -14.12
C PRO A 67 0.94 27.29 -12.69
N THR A 68 1.98 26.71 -12.10
CA THR A 68 2.46 27.08 -10.75
C THR A 68 3.22 28.41 -10.73
N ARG A 69 3.69 28.88 -11.90
CA ARG A 69 4.42 30.15 -12.07
C ARG A 69 3.47 31.34 -12.27
N LYS A 70 3.89 32.55 -11.89
CA LYS A 70 3.12 33.79 -12.10
C LYS A 70 2.94 34.07 -13.59
N ILE A 71 1.73 33.90 -14.11
CA ILE A 71 1.31 34.39 -15.43
C ILE A 71 0.57 35.73 -15.27
N PRO A 72 0.76 36.71 -16.19
CA PRO A 72 -0.04 37.93 -16.20
C PRO A 72 -1.55 37.62 -16.23
N LEU A 73 -2.33 38.29 -15.37
CA LEU A 73 -3.78 38.07 -15.28
C LEU A 73 -4.49 38.31 -16.61
N SER A 74 -4.01 39.24 -17.44
CA SER A 74 -4.51 39.50 -18.79
C SER A 74 -4.39 38.27 -19.70
N LEU A 75 -3.23 37.61 -19.71
CA LEU A 75 -3.01 36.41 -20.50
C LEU A 75 -3.85 35.24 -19.99
N MET A 76 -3.92 35.06 -18.67
CA MET A 76 -4.73 33.99 -18.09
C MET A 76 -6.23 34.19 -18.35
N GLN A 77 -6.72 35.43 -18.35
CA GLN A 77 -8.11 35.73 -18.74
C GLN A 77 -8.40 35.24 -20.16
N VAL A 78 -7.51 35.53 -21.11
CA VAL A 78 -7.63 35.10 -22.50
C VAL A 78 -7.64 33.56 -22.55
N LEU A 79 -6.66 32.89 -21.93
CA LEU A 79 -6.59 31.42 -21.89
C LEU A 79 -7.88 30.76 -21.36
N ILE A 80 -8.47 31.33 -20.31
CA ILE A 80 -9.72 30.83 -19.72
C ILE A 80 -10.91 31.08 -20.64
N GLN A 81 -11.05 32.27 -21.21
CA GLN A 81 -12.21 32.60 -22.04
C GLN A 81 -12.26 31.81 -23.35
N TYR A 82 -11.10 31.41 -23.89
CA TYR A 82 -10.98 30.74 -25.19
C TYR A 82 -10.77 29.21 -25.13
N SER A 83 -10.82 28.61 -23.94
CA SER A 83 -10.76 27.14 -23.78
C SER A 83 -12.15 26.51 -23.77
N TYR A 84 -12.79 26.47 -24.95
CA TYR A 84 -14.19 26.09 -25.11
C TYR A 84 -14.49 24.61 -24.84
N ALA A 85 -13.55 23.72 -25.14
CA ALA A 85 -13.71 22.29 -24.87
C ALA A 85 -13.53 21.92 -23.39
N ALA A 86 -12.92 22.81 -22.59
CA ALA A 86 -12.50 22.49 -21.22
C ALA A 86 -13.69 22.41 -20.26
N THR A 87 -13.94 21.19 -19.78
CA THR A 87 -14.89 20.87 -18.70
C THR A 87 -14.19 20.78 -17.34
N GLU A 88 -12.87 20.60 -17.33
CA GLU A 88 -12.07 20.50 -16.10
C GLU A 88 -10.94 21.54 -16.08
N ILE A 89 -10.77 22.23 -14.95
CA ILE A 89 -9.66 23.16 -14.73
C ILE A 89 -8.94 22.80 -13.44
N HIS A 90 -7.69 22.34 -13.55
CA HIS A 90 -6.83 22.04 -12.42
C HIS A 90 -6.17 23.30 -11.88
N ILE A 91 -6.39 23.55 -10.59
CA ILE A 91 -5.81 24.66 -9.86
C ILE A 91 -4.53 24.16 -9.15
N PRO A 92 -3.37 24.79 -9.39
CA PRO A 92 -2.12 24.41 -8.75
C PRO A 92 -2.15 24.71 -7.26
N THR A 93 -1.28 24.07 -6.51
CA THR A 93 -1.07 24.34 -5.08
C THR A 93 -0.07 25.47 -4.94
N SER A 94 -0.52 26.67 -4.59
CA SER A 94 0.35 27.81 -4.37
C SER A 94 -0.15 28.65 -3.21
N GLU A 95 0.80 29.15 -2.39
CA GLU A 95 0.54 30.15 -1.33
C GLU A 95 -0.07 31.45 -1.89
N THR A 96 0.02 31.68 -3.20
CA THR A 96 -0.52 32.87 -3.87
C THR A 96 -2.01 32.77 -4.21
N ILE A 97 -2.68 31.64 -3.94
CA ILE A 97 -4.12 31.49 -4.19
C ILE A 97 -4.90 32.19 -3.07
N THR A 98 -5.34 33.40 -3.39
CA THR A 98 -6.14 34.23 -2.49
C THR A 98 -7.63 34.12 -2.84
N THR A 99 -8.50 34.47 -1.89
CA THR A 99 -9.94 34.64 -2.13
C THR A 99 -10.22 35.60 -3.30
N ARG A 100 -9.37 36.63 -3.48
CA ARG A 100 -9.46 37.59 -4.59
C ARG A 100 -9.22 36.93 -5.94
N PHE A 101 -8.23 36.05 -6.03
CA PHE A 101 -7.93 35.28 -7.23
C PHE A 101 -9.08 34.32 -7.59
N GLY A 102 -9.59 33.56 -6.60
CA GLY A 102 -10.68 32.63 -6.85
C GLY A 102 -11.95 33.32 -7.34
N LYS A 103 -12.32 34.47 -6.75
CA LYS A 103 -13.43 35.30 -7.24
C LYS A 103 -13.22 35.78 -8.67
N TRP A 104 -12.01 36.24 -9.00
CA TRP A 104 -11.67 36.68 -10.35
C TRP A 104 -11.78 35.52 -11.36
N LEU A 105 -11.26 34.33 -11.01
CA LEU A 105 -11.28 33.16 -11.88
C LEU A 105 -12.71 32.74 -12.22
N CYS A 106 -13.58 32.62 -11.22
CA CYS A 106 -14.97 32.27 -11.45
C CYS A 106 -15.70 33.31 -12.33
N ALA A 107 -15.39 34.60 -12.15
CA ALA A 107 -15.93 35.67 -13.00
C ALA A 107 -15.47 35.58 -14.45
N GLN A 108 -14.25 35.10 -14.73
CA GLN A 108 -13.78 34.87 -16.10
C GLN A 108 -14.41 33.64 -16.74
N ILE A 109 -14.61 32.57 -15.97
CA ILE A 109 -15.29 31.35 -16.43
C ILE A 109 -16.71 31.67 -16.91
N LYS A 110 -17.44 32.55 -16.21
CA LYS A 110 -18.79 32.98 -16.58
C LYS A 110 -18.86 33.70 -17.94
N LYS A 111 -17.78 34.36 -18.36
CA LYS A 111 -17.75 35.08 -19.64
C LYS A 111 -17.63 34.14 -20.85
N ARG A 112 -17.53 32.82 -20.62
CA ARG A 112 -17.54 31.83 -21.70
C ARG A 112 -18.94 31.77 -22.35
N PRO A 113 -19.04 31.82 -23.68
CA PRO A 113 -20.31 31.84 -24.42
C PRO A 113 -21.12 30.52 -24.34
N ALA A 114 -20.54 29.42 -23.84
CA ALA A 114 -21.23 28.16 -23.61
C ALA A 114 -21.25 27.83 -22.11
N HIS A 115 -22.42 27.94 -21.47
CA HIS A 115 -22.64 27.48 -20.09
C HIS A 115 -22.61 25.94 -20.07
N ARG A 116 -21.42 25.37 -19.86
CA ARG A 116 -21.25 23.98 -19.44
C ARG A 116 -20.86 23.95 -17.97
N GLN A 117 -21.30 22.91 -17.27
CA GLN A 117 -20.84 22.63 -15.91
C GLN A 117 -19.33 22.44 -15.95
N ILE A 118 -18.60 23.27 -15.20
CA ILE A 118 -17.13 23.22 -15.15
C ILE A 118 -16.72 22.71 -13.79
N SER A 119 -15.87 21.69 -13.78
CA SER A 119 -15.27 21.14 -12.57
C SER A 119 -13.92 21.80 -12.30
N LEU A 120 -13.80 22.52 -11.18
CA LEU A 120 -12.51 22.98 -10.68
C LEU A 120 -11.87 21.85 -9.88
N ILE A 121 -10.72 21.39 -10.37
CA ILE A 121 -9.94 20.35 -9.71
C ILE A 121 -8.94 21.02 -8.76
N VAL A 122 -9.18 20.95 -7.45
CA VAL A 122 -8.40 21.67 -6.43
C VAL A 122 -7.75 20.71 -5.44
N GLU A 123 -6.59 21.04 -4.86
CA GLU A 123 -6.04 20.23 -3.78
C GLU A 123 -6.97 20.20 -2.56
N HIS A 124 -7.06 19.05 -1.87
CA HIS A 124 -7.86 18.87 -0.64
C HIS A 124 -7.59 19.97 0.41
N GLN A 125 -6.34 20.42 0.53
CA GLN A 125 -5.96 21.48 1.48
C GLN A 125 -6.70 22.81 1.22
N SER A 126 -7.11 23.05 -0.03
CA SER A 126 -7.79 24.28 -0.45
C SER A 126 -9.30 24.10 -0.67
N GLN A 127 -9.86 22.91 -0.45
CA GLN A 127 -11.28 22.60 -0.68
C GLN A 127 -12.21 23.59 0.01
N GLY A 128 -12.04 23.81 1.31
CA GLY A 128 -12.92 24.68 2.08
C GLY A 128 -12.86 26.16 1.65
N LEU A 129 -11.74 26.60 1.09
CA LEU A 129 -11.62 27.94 0.50
C LEU A 129 -12.41 28.03 -0.81
N TRP A 130 -12.23 27.05 -1.70
CA TRP A 130 -12.87 27.05 -3.03
C TRP A 130 -14.38 26.79 -2.96
N GLN A 131 -14.85 25.95 -2.05
CA GLN A 131 -16.28 25.76 -1.78
C GLN A 131 -16.93 27.08 -1.33
N LYS A 132 -16.33 27.78 -0.36
CA LYS A 132 -16.83 29.09 0.09
C LYS A 132 -16.85 30.15 -1.01
N ILE A 133 -15.90 30.09 -1.95
CA ILE A 133 -15.84 31.01 -3.10
C ILE A 133 -16.94 30.67 -4.10
N ALA A 134 -17.14 29.39 -4.42
CA ALA A 134 -18.19 28.93 -5.33
C ALA A 134 -19.60 29.22 -4.79
N GLU A 135 -19.84 28.93 -3.51
CA GLU A 135 -21.11 29.19 -2.80
C GLU A 135 -21.46 30.68 -2.79
N LYS A 136 -20.51 31.54 -2.39
CA LYS A 136 -20.74 32.99 -2.31
C LYS A 136 -20.92 33.67 -3.65
N ALA A 137 -20.45 33.03 -4.71
CA ALA A 137 -20.50 33.59 -6.04
C ALA A 137 -21.64 33.01 -6.89
N HIS A 138 -22.46 32.11 -6.32
CA HIS A 138 -23.65 31.50 -6.92
C HIS A 138 -23.37 30.91 -8.32
N HIS A 139 -22.37 30.02 -8.41
CA HIS A 139 -21.89 29.49 -9.68
C HIS A 139 -22.18 27.99 -9.86
N ASP A 140 -22.52 27.57 -11.09
CA ASP A 140 -22.62 26.16 -11.53
C ASP A 140 -21.22 25.52 -11.73
N ILE A 141 -20.36 25.70 -10.73
CA ILE A 141 -18.99 25.19 -10.74
C ILE A 141 -18.92 24.04 -9.73
N ASP A 142 -18.61 22.85 -10.24
CA ASP A 142 -18.36 21.69 -9.40
C ASP A 142 -16.94 21.75 -8.82
N ILE A 143 -16.78 21.49 -7.52
CA ILE A 143 -15.46 21.51 -6.87
C ILE A 143 -15.04 20.07 -6.64
N VAL A 144 -14.14 19.59 -7.50
CA VAL A 144 -13.58 18.24 -7.41
C VAL A 144 -12.24 18.33 -6.69
N THR A 145 -12.05 17.53 -5.66
CA THR A 145 -10.83 17.57 -4.87
C THR A 145 -9.86 16.47 -5.27
N VAL A 146 -8.59 16.84 -5.38
CA VAL A 146 -7.46 15.93 -5.65
C VAL A 146 -6.44 16.02 -4.53
N GLY A 147 -5.71 14.93 -4.31
CA GLY A 147 -4.77 14.84 -3.21
C GLY A 147 -5.42 14.52 -1.85
N THR A 148 -4.59 14.13 -0.90
CA THR A 148 -4.98 13.79 0.47
C THR A 148 -4.78 14.98 1.38
N LYS A 149 -5.39 14.95 2.57
CA LYS A 149 -4.91 15.70 3.74
C LYS A 149 -3.45 15.31 3.94
N ARG A 150 -2.50 16.09 3.37
CA ARG A 150 -1.12 15.62 3.11
C ARG A 150 -0.50 14.90 4.30
N ASP A 151 0.03 13.73 4.00
CA ASP A 151 1.40 13.36 4.34
C ASP A 151 1.87 12.29 3.34
N LEU A 152 2.71 12.68 2.37
CA LEU A 152 3.39 11.76 1.44
C LEU A 152 4.49 10.92 2.14
N SER A 153 4.50 10.91 3.48
CA SER A 153 5.44 10.18 4.33
C SER A 153 4.85 8.91 4.99
N VAL A 154 3.55 8.66 4.86
CA VAL A 154 2.86 7.63 5.65
C VAL A 154 2.35 6.49 4.79
N ALA A 155 3.23 5.53 4.46
CA ALA A 155 2.77 4.14 4.42
C ALA A 155 2.56 3.67 5.87
N ASP A 156 1.36 3.20 6.17
CA ASP A 156 0.98 2.79 7.53
C ASP A 156 1.69 1.49 7.91
N LEU A 157 2.26 1.44 9.11
CA LEU A 157 3.02 0.30 9.66
C LEU A 157 2.07 -0.72 10.31
N ASP A 158 0.87 -0.85 9.77
CA ASP A 158 -0.23 -1.55 10.40
C ASP A 158 -0.27 -3.05 10.10
N LEU A 159 -0.06 -3.80 11.16
CA LEU A 159 0.48 -5.14 11.16
C LEU A 159 -0.26 -5.79 12.37
N TYR A 160 -1.55 -6.11 12.22
CA TYR A 160 -2.47 -6.77 13.17
C TYR A 160 -2.46 -6.46 14.70
N ASP A 161 -3.53 -5.83 15.19
CA ASP A 161 -4.21 -6.17 16.46
C ASP A 161 -5.66 -5.66 16.39
N THR A 162 -6.68 -6.47 16.74
CA THR A 162 -8.06 -5.95 16.85
C THR A 162 -8.26 -5.26 18.23
N PRO A 163 -9.17 -4.28 18.38
CA PRO A 163 -9.46 -3.67 19.69
C PRO A 163 -9.95 -4.67 20.76
N LYS A 164 -10.57 -5.77 20.34
CA LYS A 164 -10.96 -6.90 21.21
C LYS A 164 -9.72 -7.72 21.60
N GLU A 165 -8.79 -7.94 20.69
CA GLU A 165 -7.48 -8.56 20.94
C GLU A 165 -6.61 -7.73 21.87
N ALA A 166 -6.53 -6.40 21.72
CA ALA A 166 -5.78 -5.54 22.64
C ALA A 166 -6.31 -5.67 24.08
N LYS A 167 -7.62 -5.87 24.24
CA LYS A 167 -8.28 -6.15 25.53
C LYS A 167 -7.99 -7.58 26.03
N ARG A 168 -7.87 -8.56 25.12
CA ARG A 168 -7.51 -9.96 25.39
C ARG A 168 -6.02 -10.13 25.72
N ILE A 169 -5.12 -9.42 25.05
CA ILE A 169 -3.69 -9.30 25.35
C ILE A 169 -3.49 -8.60 26.69
N LYS A 170 -4.29 -7.59 27.00
CA LYS A 170 -4.33 -7.00 28.35
C LYS A 170 -4.80 -8.02 29.40
N GLN A 171 -5.73 -8.92 29.09
CA GLN A 171 -6.12 -10.04 29.95
C GLN A 171 -5.03 -11.13 30.04
N TYR A 172 -4.31 -11.42 28.97
CA TYR A 172 -3.24 -12.41 28.93
C TYR A 172 -2.00 -11.93 29.71
N HIS A 173 -1.64 -10.65 29.58
CA HIS A 173 -0.65 -10.00 30.45
C HIS A 173 -1.10 -10.03 31.92
N LYS A 174 -2.41 -9.90 32.17
CA LYS A 174 -2.99 -10.05 33.52
C LYS A 174 -2.84 -11.49 34.04
N GLN A 175 -3.06 -12.50 33.20
CA GLN A 175 -2.87 -13.91 33.54
C GLN A 175 -1.41 -14.25 33.79
N LEU A 176 -0.48 -13.77 32.97
CA LEU A 176 0.96 -13.91 33.17
C LEU A 176 1.43 -13.22 34.47
N ALA A 177 0.89 -12.04 34.80
CA ALA A 177 1.15 -11.35 36.06
C ALA A 177 0.58 -12.10 37.28
N VAL A 178 -0.58 -12.75 37.14
CA VAL A 178 -1.18 -13.63 38.17
C VAL A 178 -0.36 -14.91 38.37
N MET A 179 0.08 -15.55 37.29
CA MET A 179 0.97 -16.72 37.34
C MET A 179 2.35 -16.38 37.91
N ALA A 180 2.81 -15.14 37.75
CA ALA A 180 4.00 -14.59 38.39
C ALA A 180 3.76 -14.08 39.82
N GLY A 181 2.57 -14.27 40.41
CA GLY A 181 2.27 -13.96 41.81
C GLY A 181 1.99 -12.49 42.15
N THR A 182 1.79 -11.61 41.17
CA THR A 182 1.80 -10.14 41.38
C THR A 182 0.43 -9.44 41.43
N CYS A 183 -0.70 -10.14 41.33
CA CYS A 183 -2.03 -9.48 41.41
C CYS A 183 -3.19 -10.40 41.84
N ARG A 184 -4.11 -9.90 42.70
CA ARG A 184 -5.37 -10.56 43.10
C ARG A 184 -6.56 -9.99 42.32
N LEU A 185 -7.52 -10.81 41.88
CA LEU A 185 -8.68 -10.36 41.08
C LEU A 185 -10.05 -10.77 41.63
N ARG A 186 -11.02 -9.87 41.44
CA ARG A 186 -12.47 -10.16 41.42
C ARG A 186 -12.99 -10.07 39.99
N SER A 187 -13.99 -10.88 39.68
CA SER A 187 -14.65 -11.05 38.38
C SER A 187 -16.08 -10.52 38.37
N SER A 188 -16.56 -10.01 37.23
CA SER A 188 -17.95 -10.23 36.78
C SER A 188 -18.19 -9.85 35.29
N PRO A 189 -19.24 -10.38 34.62
CA PRO A 189 -19.29 -10.59 33.17
C PRO A 189 -20.38 -9.80 32.40
N HIS A 190 -20.36 -10.05 31.08
CA HIS A 190 -21.41 -9.90 30.04
C HIS A 190 -21.58 -8.57 29.30
N ILE A 191 -21.67 -8.69 27.96
CA ILE A 191 -22.75 -8.16 27.09
C ILE A 191 -22.70 -8.89 25.74
N LYS A 192 -23.90 -9.20 25.21
CA LYS A 192 -24.22 -9.94 23.98
C LYS A 192 -24.24 -8.99 22.76
N GLU A 193 -23.81 -9.47 21.59
CA GLU A 193 -24.00 -8.81 20.29
C GLU A 193 -25.27 -9.32 19.58
N LYS A 194 -25.94 -8.42 18.85
CA LYS A 194 -27.07 -8.71 17.94
C LYS A 194 -26.59 -8.62 16.48
N ASN A 195 -27.09 -9.54 15.68
CA ASN A 195 -26.92 -9.68 14.23
C ASN A 195 -27.72 -8.63 13.44
N THR A 196 -27.26 -8.34 12.22
CA THR A 196 -28.13 -7.92 11.11
C THR A 196 -27.64 -8.45 9.77
N GLN A 197 -28.60 -8.67 8.89
CA GLN A 197 -28.61 -9.52 7.70
C GLN A 197 -27.92 -8.92 6.46
N ILE A 198 -27.54 -9.84 5.57
CA ILE A 198 -26.96 -9.65 4.24
C ILE A 198 -28.09 -9.40 3.23
N VAL A 199 -27.88 -8.45 2.31
CA VAL A 199 -28.69 -8.27 1.10
C VAL A 199 -27.82 -8.64 -0.11
N ASP A 200 -28.44 -9.44 -0.97
CA ASP A 200 -27.97 -10.01 -2.22
C ASP A 200 -27.99 -8.96 -3.35
N GLN A 201 -26.92 -8.86 -4.16
CA GLN A 201 -26.96 -8.19 -5.45
C GLN A 201 -25.97 -8.81 -6.44
N ASP A 202 -26.55 -9.49 -7.43
CA ASP A 202 -25.93 -9.89 -8.68
C ASP A 202 -25.67 -8.70 -9.63
N ALA A 203 -24.70 -8.94 -10.53
CA ALA A 203 -24.41 -8.26 -11.80
C ALA A 203 -23.55 -6.97 -11.79
N LEU A 204 -22.29 -7.12 -12.23
CA LEU A 204 -21.81 -6.76 -13.59
C LEU A 204 -20.28 -6.90 -13.62
N LEU A 205 -19.76 -7.66 -14.59
CA LEU A 205 -18.33 -7.92 -14.77
C LEU A 205 -17.69 -6.89 -15.73
N PRO A 206 -16.60 -6.21 -15.35
CA PRO A 206 -15.88 -5.28 -16.20
C PRO A 206 -14.95 -6.01 -17.19
N PHE A 207 -15.06 -5.66 -18.47
CA PHE A 207 -14.51 -6.36 -19.64
C PHE A 207 -13.03 -6.06 -19.93
N GLY A 208 -12.43 -5.03 -19.31
CA GLY A 208 -11.07 -4.57 -19.65
C GLY A 208 -9.92 -5.51 -19.24
N VAL A 209 -10.00 -6.13 -18.06
CA VAL A 209 -8.91 -6.97 -17.50
C VAL A 209 -9.01 -8.43 -17.96
N ILE A 210 -10.23 -8.91 -18.20
CA ILE A 210 -10.49 -10.29 -18.66
C ILE A 210 -10.29 -10.42 -20.19
N SER A 211 -10.55 -9.37 -20.97
CA SER A 211 -10.33 -9.41 -22.42
C SER A 211 -8.86 -9.58 -22.81
N ALA A 212 -7.92 -9.07 -22.01
CA ALA A 212 -6.48 -9.30 -22.17
C ALA A 212 -6.01 -10.70 -21.72
N THR A 213 -6.86 -11.46 -21.03
CA THR A 213 -6.53 -12.77 -20.44
C THR A 213 -7.38 -13.92 -20.98
N LYS A 214 -8.10 -13.71 -22.09
CA LYS A 214 -8.97 -14.72 -22.74
C LYS A 214 -8.35 -16.12 -22.72
N GLY A 215 -8.99 -17.04 -21.99
CA GLY A 215 -8.64 -18.46 -21.90
C GLY A 215 -7.63 -18.86 -20.81
N LYS A 216 -7.33 -18.00 -19.83
CA LYS A 216 -6.40 -18.32 -18.72
C LYS A 216 -7.00 -18.22 -17.32
N TYR A 217 -8.21 -17.67 -17.22
CA TYR A 217 -8.87 -17.37 -15.95
C TYR A 217 -10.31 -17.88 -15.98
N ALA A 218 -10.71 -18.52 -14.89
CA ALA A 218 -12.07 -18.95 -14.63
C ALA A 218 -12.64 -18.19 -13.43
N ARG A 219 -13.95 -17.95 -13.44
CA ARG A 219 -14.64 -17.44 -12.25
C ARG A 219 -14.53 -18.48 -11.15
N ASP A 220 -14.15 -18.06 -9.94
CA ASP A 220 -14.07 -18.98 -8.82
C ASP A 220 -15.45 -19.57 -8.52
N SER A 221 -15.47 -20.88 -8.39
CA SER A 221 -16.65 -21.70 -8.12
C SER A 221 -16.39 -22.68 -6.98
N PHE A 222 -15.33 -22.45 -6.19
CA PHE A 222 -14.96 -23.30 -5.08
C PHE A 222 -16.04 -23.31 -3.99
N ASP A 223 -16.62 -24.48 -3.72
CA ASP A 223 -17.51 -24.69 -2.57
C ASP A 223 -16.69 -25.38 -1.47
N ALA A 224 -16.41 -24.67 -0.38
CA ALA A 224 -15.62 -25.16 0.73
C ALA A 224 -16.20 -26.43 1.39
N ARG A 225 -17.47 -26.77 1.16
CA ARG A 225 -18.08 -28.01 1.66
C ARG A 225 -17.64 -29.25 0.88
N GLN A 226 -17.16 -29.07 -0.35
CA GLN A 226 -16.61 -30.18 -1.14
C GLN A 226 -15.24 -30.62 -0.61
N ASP A 227 -14.53 -29.71 0.07
CA ASP A 227 -13.29 -30.04 0.76
C ASP A 227 -13.53 -30.25 2.26
N THR A 228 -13.65 -31.50 2.66
CA THR A 228 -13.85 -31.89 4.07
C THR A 228 -12.73 -31.39 5.01
N ARG A 229 -11.56 -31.04 4.48
CA ARG A 229 -10.44 -30.46 5.24
C ARG A 229 -10.74 -29.05 5.74
N LEU A 230 -11.62 -28.33 5.05
CA LEU A 230 -12.06 -26.96 5.38
C LEU A 230 -13.25 -26.93 6.37
N SER A 231 -13.66 -28.09 6.88
CA SER A 231 -14.69 -28.17 7.90
C SER A 231 -14.20 -27.60 9.24
N PRO A 232 -14.96 -26.71 9.90
CA PRO A 232 -14.58 -26.13 11.20
C PRO A 232 -14.61 -27.16 12.35
N ILE A 233 -15.26 -28.32 12.17
CA ILE A 233 -15.44 -29.35 13.22
C ILE A 233 -14.29 -30.38 13.21
N ARG A 234 -13.62 -30.57 12.07
CA ARG A 234 -12.54 -31.55 11.92
C ARG A 234 -11.30 -31.13 12.70
N ARG A 235 -10.59 -32.04 13.35
CA ARG A 235 -9.23 -31.74 13.84
C ARG A 235 -8.23 -31.91 12.70
N THR A 236 -7.44 -30.88 12.43
CA THR A 236 -6.39 -30.85 11.38
C THR A 236 -5.04 -30.81 12.08
N GLN A 237 -4.15 -31.71 11.68
CA GLN A 237 -2.77 -31.73 12.16
C GLN A 237 -1.92 -30.70 11.41
N PHE A 238 -0.71 -30.41 11.90
CA PHE A 238 0.14 -29.37 11.31
C PHE A 238 0.50 -29.64 9.84
N ASP A 239 0.89 -30.87 9.50
CA ASP A 239 1.27 -31.21 8.11
C ASP A 239 0.09 -31.11 7.15
N GLU A 240 -1.10 -31.53 7.61
CA GLU A 240 -2.33 -31.36 6.85
C GLU A 240 -2.70 -29.88 6.69
N ALA A 241 -2.51 -29.07 7.73
CA ALA A 241 -2.74 -27.63 7.67
C ALA A 241 -1.79 -26.94 6.68
N ASN A 242 -0.50 -27.34 6.65
CA ASN A 242 0.46 -26.87 5.66
C ASN A 242 -0.02 -27.17 4.25
N GLN A 243 -0.44 -28.42 3.98
CA GLN A 243 -0.93 -28.80 2.66
C GLN A 243 -2.17 -27.98 2.25
N ILE A 244 -3.15 -27.82 3.14
CA ILE A 244 -4.35 -27.01 2.85
C ILE A 244 -3.97 -25.57 2.53
N VAL A 245 -3.08 -24.97 3.33
CA VAL A 245 -2.61 -23.60 3.12
C VAL A 245 -1.90 -23.46 1.77
N THR A 246 -1.00 -24.39 1.44
CA THR A 246 -0.30 -24.41 0.15
C THR A 246 -1.29 -24.53 -1.01
N ASP A 247 -2.20 -25.52 -0.98
CA ASP A 247 -3.21 -25.73 -2.02
C ASP A 247 -4.07 -24.48 -2.26
N LEU A 248 -4.50 -23.83 -1.18
CA LEU A 248 -5.33 -22.62 -1.26
C LEU A 248 -4.54 -21.41 -1.78
N ILE A 249 -3.32 -21.20 -1.27
CA ILE A 249 -2.46 -20.10 -1.74
C ILE A 249 -2.20 -20.25 -3.23
N GLU A 250 -1.77 -21.42 -3.70
CA GLU A 250 -1.46 -21.68 -5.11
C GLU A 250 -2.67 -21.45 -6.03
N ARG A 251 -3.88 -21.79 -5.55
CA ARG A 251 -5.14 -21.53 -6.26
C ARG A 251 -5.45 -20.03 -6.41
N TYR A 252 -5.25 -19.23 -5.36
CA TYR A 252 -5.65 -17.83 -5.34
C TYR A 252 -4.53 -16.84 -5.67
N LEU A 253 -3.29 -17.31 -5.80
CA LEU A 253 -2.18 -16.49 -6.24
C LEU A 253 -2.38 -16.06 -7.70
N GLU A 254 -2.11 -14.78 -7.99
CA GLU A 254 -2.44 -14.13 -9.27
C GLU A 254 -3.94 -14.08 -9.59
N SER A 255 -4.82 -14.32 -8.61
CA SER A 255 -6.26 -14.10 -8.78
C SER A 255 -6.57 -12.62 -8.96
N VAL A 256 -7.60 -12.34 -9.75
CA VAL A 256 -8.13 -11.00 -9.99
C VAL A 256 -9.49 -10.89 -9.32
N ILE A 257 -9.60 -9.92 -8.41
CA ILE A 257 -10.80 -9.65 -7.63
C ILE A 257 -11.39 -8.34 -8.14
N ILE A 258 -12.68 -8.36 -8.44
CA ILE A 258 -13.40 -7.21 -8.98
C ILE A 258 -14.28 -6.59 -7.91
N PHE A 259 -14.15 -5.29 -7.69
CA PHE A 259 -15.05 -4.49 -6.87
C PHE A 259 -15.65 -3.37 -7.73
N ASP A 260 -16.84 -3.61 -8.29
CA ASP A 260 -17.47 -2.70 -9.26
C ASP A 260 -16.47 -2.33 -10.38
N LYS A 261 -16.09 -1.07 -10.54
CA LYS A 261 -15.15 -0.60 -11.59
C LYS A 261 -13.67 -0.77 -11.23
N TYR A 262 -13.37 -1.32 -10.06
CA TYR A 262 -12.00 -1.50 -9.57
C TYR A 262 -11.61 -2.96 -9.58
N TRP A 263 -10.34 -3.22 -9.78
CA TRP A 263 -9.80 -4.56 -9.74
C TRP A 263 -8.53 -4.61 -8.89
N ILE A 264 -8.30 -5.75 -8.26
CA ILE A 264 -7.11 -6.02 -7.46
C ILE A 264 -6.59 -7.41 -7.88
N MET A 265 -5.32 -7.48 -8.27
CA MET A 265 -4.62 -8.73 -8.57
C MET A 265 -3.66 -9.07 -7.43
N LEU A 266 -3.78 -10.28 -6.89
CA LEU A 266 -2.94 -10.74 -5.78
C LEU A 266 -1.60 -11.27 -6.28
N THR A 267 -0.48 -10.79 -5.72
CA THR A 267 0.86 -11.31 -6.05
C THR A 267 1.55 -11.95 -4.86
N SER A 268 1.08 -11.67 -3.64
CA SER A 268 1.55 -12.33 -2.42
C SER A 268 0.43 -12.43 -1.39
N ILE A 269 0.35 -13.57 -0.70
CA ILE A 269 -0.76 -13.93 0.18
C ILE A 269 -0.22 -14.54 1.47
N ASP A 270 -0.65 -14.04 2.63
CA ASP A 270 -0.48 -14.70 3.92
C ASP A 270 -1.73 -15.52 4.25
N ALA A 271 -1.57 -16.75 4.74
CA ALA A 271 -2.69 -17.56 5.21
C ALA A 271 -2.81 -17.57 6.75
N PHE A 272 -4.05 -17.54 7.24
CA PHE A 272 -4.39 -17.60 8.65
C PHE A 272 -5.47 -18.64 8.91
N PHE A 273 -5.24 -19.46 9.93
CA PHE A 273 -6.12 -20.56 10.28
C PHE A 273 -7.01 -20.16 11.48
N HIS A 274 -8.21 -19.64 11.21
CA HIS A 274 -9.07 -19.15 12.27
C HIS A 274 -9.66 -20.27 13.12
N SER A 275 -10.14 -19.87 14.31
CA SER A 275 -10.81 -20.75 15.28
C SER A 275 -9.94 -21.90 15.82
N ARG A 276 -8.62 -21.88 15.58
CA ARG A 276 -7.68 -22.89 16.10
C ARG A 276 -6.39 -22.30 16.66
N PRO A 277 -6.44 -21.63 17.83
CA PRO A 277 -5.26 -21.00 18.43
C PRO A 277 -4.12 -21.96 18.78
N SER A 278 -4.39 -23.26 18.94
CA SER A 278 -3.37 -24.27 19.18
C SER A 278 -2.56 -24.61 17.94
N LEU A 279 -3.12 -24.38 16.75
CA LEU A 279 -2.47 -24.58 15.46
C LEU A 279 -1.84 -23.27 14.99
N ASP A 280 -2.65 -22.20 14.98
CA ASP A 280 -2.25 -20.87 14.53
C ASP A 280 -2.61 -19.83 15.59
N ASP A 281 -1.65 -19.52 16.45
CA ASP A 281 -1.80 -18.47 17.47
C ASP A 281 -1.67 -17.06 16.88
N CYS A 282 -1.30 -16.91 15.59
CA CYS A 282 -1.23 -15.65 14.87
C CYS A 282 -2.55 -15.22 14.24
N ALA A 283 -3.49 -16.14 13.99
CA ALA A 283 -4.79 -15.83 13.42
C ALA A 283 -5.65 -14.97 14.35
N ASP A 284 -6.48 -14.09 13.78
CA ASP A 284 -7.48 -13.35 14.54
C ASP A 284 -8.45 -14.33 15.22
N THR A 285 -8.68 -14.14 16.51
CA THR A 285 -9.59 -15.00 17.29
C THR A 285 -11.03 -14.50 17.28
N SER A 286 -11.30 -13.39 16.59
CA SER A 286 -12.66 -12.95 16.31
C SER A 286 -13.46 -14.08 15.63
N LYS A 287 -14.74 -14.23 15.99
CA LYS A 287 -15.60 -15.30 15.48
C LYS A 287 -15.93 -15.01 14.01
N HIS A 288 -15.04 -15.39 13.11
CA HIS A 288 -15.37 -15.47 11.70
C HIS A 288 -16.26 -16.69 11.47
N THR A 289 -17.47 -16.46 10.97
CA THR A 289 -18.35 -17.52 10.48
C THR A 289 -17.74 -18.12 9.24
N ALA A 290 -17.63 -19.46 9.21
CA ALA A 290 -17.05 -20.15 8.08
C ALA A 290 -17.86 -19.84 6.81
N THR A 291 -17.18 -19.42 5.74
CA THR A 291 -17.83 -19.09 4.47
C THR A 291 -17.96 -20.35 3.61
N ARG A 292 -19.10 -20.51 2.94
CA ARG A 292 -19.32 -21.62 2.00
C ARG A 292 -18.56 -21.40 0.69
N PHE A 293 -18.68 -20.20 0.15
CA PHE A 293 -17.99 -19.77 -1.06
C PHE A 293 -16.91 -18.75 -0.69
N THR A 294 -15.90 -18.66 -1.52
CA THR A 294 -14.85 -17.66 -1.38
C THR A 294 -15.44 -16.26 -1.42
N GLU A 295 -15.13 -15.45 -0.43
CA GLU A 295 -15.56 -14.05 -0.36
C GLU A 295 -14.35 -13.15 -0.17
N ALA A 296 -14.18 -12.19 -1.07
CA ALA A 296 -13.18 -11.14 -0.93
C ALA A 296 -13.76 -10.00 -0.11
N VAL A 297 -13.05 -9.57 0.93
CA VAL A 297 -13.49 -8.49 1.81
C VAL A 297 -12.36 -7.49 1.98
N ILE A 298 -12.63 -6.23 1.59
CA ILE A 298 -11.80 -5.09 1.97
C ILE A 298 -12.33 -4.58 3.30
N ARG A 299 -11.48 -4.49 4.32
CA ARG A 299 -11.85 -3.92 5.63
C ARG A 299 -11.03 -2.67 5.94
N PRO A 300 -11.68 -1.55 6.28
CA PRO A 300 -10.99 -0.45 6.92
C PRO A 300 -10.63 -0.86 8.35
N LYS A 301 -9.36 -0.71 8.68
CA LYS A 301 -8.87 -0.84 10.05
C LYS A 301 -8.30 0.50 10.49
N GLY A 302 -8.30 0.73 11.80
CA GLY A 302 -7.85 1.98 12.39
C GLY A 302 -6.85 1.74 13.52
N LYS A 303 -5.68 2.37 13.45
CA LYS A 303 -4.73 2.44 14.57
C LYS A 303 -4.17 3.86 14.67
N HIS A 304 -4.02 4.36 15.89
CA HIS A 304 -3.47 5.70 16.16
C HIS A 304 -4.10 6.85 15.34
N GLY A 305 -5.39 6.74 15.00
CA GLY A 305 -6.12 7.76 14.23
C GLY A 305 -5.87 7.73 12.71
N LYS A 306 -5.18 6.70 12.20
CA LYS A 306 -4.96 6.48 10.77
C LYS A 306 -5.72 5.25 10.29
N ALA A 307 -6.31 5.36 9.11
CA ALA A 307 -7.04 4.27 8.48
C ALA A 307 -6.13 3.55 7.48
N TYR A 308 -6.14 2.22 7.52
CA TYR A 308 -5.50 1.35 6.56
C TYR A 308 -6.51 0.32 6.05
N TYR A 309 -6.25 -0.26 4.89
CA TYR A 309 -7.23 -1.11 4.19
C TYR A 309 -6.60 -2.44 3.87
N GLU A 310 -7.21 -3.52 4.36
CA GLU A 310 -6.73 -4.87 4.10
C GLU A 310 -7.74 -5.61 3.24
N LEU A 311 -7.23 -6.42 2.32
CA LEU A 311 -8.02 -7.31 1.50
C LEU A 311 -7.78 -8.74 1.93
N SER A 312 -8.84 -9.45 2.26
CA SER A 312 -8.80 -10.85 2.66
C SER A 312 -9.78 -11.68 1.84
N LEU A 313 -9.38 -12.88 1.43
CA LEU A 313 -10.29 -13.91 0.92
C LEU A 313 -10.64 -14.86 2.05
N PHE A 314 -11.92 -15.02 2.34
CA PHE A 314 -12.42 -15.96 3.34
C PHE A 314 -12.93 -17.22 2.66
N ILE A 315 -12.35 -18.37 3.01
CA ILE A 315 -12.73 -19.69 2.46
C ILE A 315 -12.85 -20.67 3.62
N GLY A 316 -14.07 -21.11 3.92
CA GLY A 316 -14.31 -21.91 5.12
C GLY A 316 -13.84 -21.14 6.36
N HIS A 317 -12.91 -21.73 7.12
CA HIS A 317 -12.34 -21.11 8.33
C HIS A 317 -10.91 -20.57 8.12
N ILE A 318 -10.50 -20.39 6.86
CA ILE A 318 -9.18 -19.88 6.50
C ILE A 318 -9.34 -18.47 5.91
N GLU A 319 -8.46 -17.58 6.31
CA GLU A 319 -8.27 -16.25 5.72
C GLU A 319 -7.00 -16.26 4.88
N LEU A 320 -7.12 -15.82 3.63
CA LEU A 320 -6.00 -15.50 2.76
C LEU A 320 -5.90 -13.99 2.63
N LEU A 321 -4.96 -13.40 3.35
CA LEU A 321 -4.72 -11.97 3.38
C LEU A 321 -3.79 -11.57 2.23
N ALA A 322 -4.18 -10.57 1.45
CA ALA A 322 -3.32 -9.95 0.46
C ALA A 322 -2.20 -9.16 1.15
N VAL A 323 -0.95 -9.53 0.88
CA VAL A 323 0.25 -8.81 1.35
C VAL A 323 1.10 -8.27 0.20
N GLY A 324 0.68 -8.50 -1.04
CA GLY A 324 1.27 -7.89 -2.22
C GLY A 324 0.31 -8.00 -3.39
N GLY A 325 0.33 -7.01 -4.26
CA GLY A 325 -0.54 -7.03 -5.43
C GLY A 325 -0.42 -5.80 -6.31
N LEU A 326 -1.30 -5.77 -7.32
CA LEU A 326 -1.56 -4.62 -8.17
C LEU A 326 -3.03 -4.25 -8.03
N HIS A 327 -3.36 -2.96 -8.06
CA HIS A 327 -4.76 -2.54 -8.17
C HIS A 327 -4.94 -1.44 -9.21
N GLY A 328 -6.14 -1.33 -9.75
CA GLY A 328 -6.46 -0.38 -10.80
C GLY A 328 -7.96 -0.13 -10.95
N HIS A 329 -8.29 0.76 -11.89
CA HIS A 329 -9.66 1.06 -12.31
C HIS A 329 -9.82 0.58 -13.75
N GLU A 330 -10.96 -0.02 -14.11
CA GLU A 330 -11.19 -0.59 -15.45
C GLU A 330 -10.98 0.44 -16.57
N ALA A 331 -11.56 1.64 -16.44
CA ALA A 331 -11.42 2.72 -17.40
C ALA A 331 -10.03 3.39 -17.46
N ARG A 332 -9.02 2.91 -16.72
CA ARG A 332 -7.68 3.51 -16.67
C ARG A 332 -6.61 2.45 -16.91
N SER A 333 -5.58 2.78 -17.68
CA SER A 333 -4.41 1.91 -17.88
C SER A 333 -3.45 1.89 -16.68
N SER A 334 -3.63 2.79 -15.71
CA SER A 334 -2.75 2.92 -14.54
C SER A 334 -2.92 1.73 -13.58
N GLN A 335 -1.82 1.03 -13.32
CA GLN A 335 -1.73 -0.04 -12.32
C GLN A 335 -0.88 0.46 -11.16
N ILE A 336 -1.35 0.25 -9.93
CA ILE A 336 -0.67 0.69 -8.72
C ILE A 336 -0.19 -0.55 -7.95
N PRO A 337 1.13 -0.81 -7.89
CA PRO A 337 1.68 -1.88 -7.08
C PRO A 337 1.65 -1.55 -5.59
N PHE A 338 1.46 -2.58 -4.76
CA PHE A 338 1.57 -2.50 -3.31
C PHE A 338 2.26 -3.73 -2.73
N LEU A 339 2.95 -3.51 -1.60
CA LEU A 339 3.60 -4.53 -0.78
C LEU A 339 3.33 -4.21 0.69
N GLY A 340 2.97 -5.23 1.46
CA GLY A 340 2.38 -5.13 2.78
C GLY A 340 0.88 -5.38 2.76
N SER A 341 0.31 -5.60 3.94
CA SER A 341 -1.12 -5.90 4.13
C SER A 341 -2.05 -4.73 3.83
N SER A 342 -1.55 -3.50 3.94
CA SER A 342 -2.32 -2.29 3.67
C SER A 342 -2.24 -1.93 2.19
N ILE A 343 -3.39 -1.77 1.55
CA ILE A 343 -3.50 -1.32 0.17
C ILE A 343 -3.46 0.22 0.15
N PRO A 344 -2.39 0.84 -0.39
CA PRO A 344 -2.26 2.29 -0.45
C PRO A 344 -3.20 2.87 -1.51
N ASN A 345 -3.59 4.13 -1.35
CA ASN A 345 -4.34 4.90 -2.35
C ASN A 345 -5.62 4.20 -2.83
N LEU A 346 -6.28 3.46 -1.94
CA LEU A 346 -7.52 2.78 -2.24
C LEU A 346 -8.61 3.83 -2.58
N PRO A 347 -9.35 3.66 -3.68
CA PRO A 347 -10.43 4.58 -4.08
C PRO A 347 -11.45 4.78 -2.97
N LEU A 348 -12.02 5.98 -2.84
CA LEU A 348 -13.01 6.33 -1.80
C LEU A 348 -14.18 5.33 -1.72
N ALA A 349 -14.61 4.81 -2.87
CA ALA A 349 -15.66 3.80 -2.96
C ALA A 349 -15.33 2.51 -2.19
N LEU A 350 -14.05 2.14 -2.10
CA LEU A 350 -13.57 0.94 -1.43
C LEU A 350 -13.00 1.22 -0.02
N GLN A 351 -12.99 2.47 0.44
CA GLN A 351 -12.49 2.83 1.77
C GLN A 351 -13.47 2.45 2.90
N LYS A 352 -14.67 1.97 2.56
CA LYS A 352 -15.61 1.33 3.49
C LYS A 352 -15.49 -0.19 3.37
N GLU A 353 -16.01 -0.92 4.36
CA GLU A 353 -16.07 -2.38 4.23
C GLU A 353 -16.81 -2.73 2.93
N SER A 354 -16.11 -3.43 2.05
CA SER A 354 -16.58 -3.77 0.70
C SER A 354 -16.37 -5.25 0.48
N ARG A 355 -17.36 -5.92 -0.10
CA ARG A 355 -17.38 -7.37 -0.31
C ARG A 355 -17.51 -7.67 -1.79
N SER A 356 -16.86 -8.73 -2.24
CA SER A 356 -16.98 -9.23 -3.61
C SER A 356 -16.89 -10.73 -3.67
N SER A 357 -17.81 -11.33 -4.42
CA SER A 357 -17.76 -12.73 -4.89
C SER A 357 -17.24 -12.83 -6.33
N SER A 358 -16.91 -11.70 -6.97
CA SER A 358 -16.37 -11.65 -8.33
C SER A 358 -14.86 -11.85 -8.30
N ILE A 359 -14.48 -13.11 -8.12
CA ILE A 359 -13.08 -13.56 -8.03
C ILE A 359 -12.78 -14.42 -9.26
N PHE A 360 -11.68 -14.11 -9.94
CA PHE A 360 -11.19 -14.86 -11.09
C PHE A 360 -9.86 -15.51 -10.72
N VAL A 361 -9.82 -16.83 -10.76
CA VAL A 361 -8.62 -17.62 -10.49
C VAL A 361 -8.03 -18.11 -11.81
N LYS A 362 -6.73 -18.37 -11.83
CA LYS A 362 -6.11 -18.98 -13.02
C LYS A 362 -6.63 -20.39 -13.18
N GLU A 363 -6.86 -20.81 -14.41
CA GLU A 363 -7.22 -22.21 -14.71
C GLU A 363 -6.10 -23.17 -14.30
N HIS A 364 -4.86 -22.69 -14.31
CA HIS A 364 -3.69 -23.43 -13.84
C HIS A 364 -3.01 -22.61 -12.74
N PRO A 365 -2.77 -23.21 -11.56
CA PRO A 365 -2.12 -22.53 -10.44
C PRO A 365 -0.82 -21.83 -10.85
N ALA A 366 -0.55 -20.67 -10.24
CA ALA A 366 0.70 -19.97 -10.48
C ALA A 366 1.85 -20.71 -9.77
N MET A 367 3.03 -20.73 -10.41
CA MET A 367 4.27 -21.12 -9.73
C MET A 367 4.50 -20.20 -8.53
N SER A 368 4.82 -20.79 -7.39
CA SER A 368 4.90 -20.07 -6.13
C SER A 368 6.09 -20.47 -5.28
N THR A 369 6.58 -19.48 -4.53
CA THR A 369 7.59 -19.62 -3.50
C THR A 369 7.02 -19.23 -2.16
N PHE A 370 7.44 -19.93 -1.11
CA PHE A 370 6.89 -19.77 0.23
C PHE A 370 7.90 -19.18 1.21
N SER A 371 7.45 -18.22 2.00
CA SER A 371 8.22 -17.57 3.06
C SER A 371 7.40 -17.43 4.35
N ASN A 372 7.99 -16.88 5.40
CA ASN A 372 7.27 -16.60 6.64
C ASN A 372 6.23 -15.50 6.44
N ARG A 373 5.14 -15.58 7.21
CA ARG A 373 4.08 -14.56 7.21
C ARG A 373 4.59 -13.20 7.68
N HIS A 374 3.95 -12.16 7.20
CA HIS A 374 4.25 -10.78 7.55
C HIS A 374 3.47 -10.40 8.82
N LEU A 375 4.11 -10.57 9.97
CA LEU A 375 3.49 -10.45 11.30
C LEU A 375 4.08 -9.32 12.16
N ARG A 376 3.35 -8.89 13.20
CA ARG A 376 3.87 -8.00 14.27
C ARG A 376 4.46 -8.76 15.42
N GLN A 377 3.93 -9.96 15.63
CA GLN A 377 4.13 -10.72 16.84
C GLN A 377 4.98 -11.94 16.51
N TYR A 378 6.23 -11.72 16.08
CA TYR A 378 7.18 -12.79 15.78
C TYR A 378 7.57 -13.65 17.00
N GLY A 379 7.12 -13.29 18.21
CA GLY A 379 7.23 -14.13 19.40
C GLY A 379 6.18 -15.24 19.51
N LYS A 380 5.24 -15.33 18.57
CA LYS A 380 4.21 -16.38 18.51
C LYS A 380 4.75 -17.65 17.84
N ILE A 381 4.20 -18.80 18.19
CA ILE A 381 4.68 -20.11 17.71
C ILE A 381 4.49 -20.22 16.20
N ALA A 382 3.32 -19.81 15.72
CA ALA A 382 2.98 -19.90 14.31
C ALA A 382 3.69 -18.85 13.43
N ALA A 383 4.50 -17.96 14.01
CA ALA A 383 5.25 -16.96 13.26
C ALA A 383 6.36 -17.56 12.39
N ALA A 384 6.88 -18.73 12.77
CA ALA A 384 7.88 -19.45 11.99
C ALA A 384 7.30 -20.22 10.79
N TYR A 385 5.97 -20.31 10.66
CA TYR A 385 5.36 -21.07 9.56
C TYR A 385 5.55 -20.36 8.23
N LYS A 386 5.86 -21.14 7.19
CA LYS A 386 6.04 -20.66 5.81
C LYS A 386 4.69 -20.58 5.08
N TRP A 387 3.79 -19.77 5.61
CA TRP A 387 2.42 -19.60 5.11
C TRP A 387 2.20 -18.28 4.37
N CYS A 388 3.29 -17.68 3.86
CA CYS A 388 3.22 -16.60 2.89
C CYS A 388 3.62 -17.15 1.51
N GLY A 389 2.72 -17.11 0.53
CA GLY A 389 3.04 -17.46 -0.85
C GLY A 389 3.28 -16.23 -1.71
N HIS A 390 4.24 -16.34 -2.62
CA HIS A 390 4.59 -15.29 -3.58
C HIS A 390 4.59 -15.86 -5.00
N SER A 391 4.09 -15.08 -5.98
CA SER A 391 4.17 -15.52 -7.38
C SER A 391 5.60 -15.39 -7.87
N ASP A 392 6.16 -16.49 -8.37
CA ASP A 392 7.55 -16.55 -8.84
C ASP A 392 7.83 -15.53 -9.94
N ARG A 393 6.84 -15.26 -10.79
CA ARG A 393 6.92 -14.22 -11.81
C ARG A 393 7.21 -12.86 -11.18
N PHE A 394 6.46 -12.48 -10.14
CA PHE A 394 6.66 -11.18 -9.48
C PHE A 394 7.90 -11.17 -8.57
N VAL A 395 8.25 -12.31 -7.98
CA VAL A 395 9.51 -12.49 -7.24
C VAL A 395 10.72 -12.22 -8.15
N SER A 396 10.70 -12.75 -9.38
CA SER A 396 11.77 -12.53 -10.37
C SER A 396 11.93 -11.05 -10.76
N TYR A 397 10.87 -10.25 -10.62
CA TYR A 397 10.88 -8.80 -10.82
C TYR A 397 11.13 -8.00 -9.53
N GLY A 398 11.38 -8.68 -8.41
CA GLY A 398 11.58 -8.06 -7.10
C GLY A 398 10.33 -7.45 -6.48
N LEU A 399 9.12 -7.81 -6.95
CA LEU A 399 7.84 -7.35 -6.39
C LEU A 399 7.27 -8.41 -5.44
N TYR A 400 7.83 -8.49 -4.24
CA TYR A 400 7.30 -9.28 -3.13
C TYR A 400 7.72 -8.63 -1.81
N PRO A 401 6.98 -8.85 -0.72
CA PRO A 401 7.29 -8.21 0.55
C PRO A 401 8.59 -8.75 1.15
N ILE A 402 9.40 -7.87 1.73
CA ILE A 402 10.59 -8.27 2.46
C ILE A 402 10.20 -8.95 3.76
N ASN A 403 10.56 -10.23 3.89
CA ASN A 403 10.36 -11.02 5.10
C ASN A 403 11.22 -10.47 6.25
N PRO A 404 10.63 -10.01 7.37
CA PRO A 404 11.38 -9.47 8.50
C PRO A 404 12.24 -10.49 9.26
N LEU A 405 11.99 -11.79 9.09
CA LEU A 405 12.82 -12.87 9.65
C LEU A 405 14.04 -13.19 8.77
N GLN A 406 13.90 -12.98 7.46
CA GLN A 406 14.89 -13.34 6.44
C GLN A 406 15.10 -12.21 5.45
N CYS A 407 15.45 -11.02 5.95
CA CYS A 407 15.54 -9.85 5.07
C CYS A 407 16.70 -9.96 4.05
N THR A 408 17.75 -10.72 4.36
CA THR A 408 18.92 -10.93 3.48
C THR A 408 18.59 -11.63 2.17
N ASP A 409 17.51 -12.40 2.14
CA ASP A 409 17.16 -13.24 0.99
C ASP A 409 16.45 -12.44 -0.11
N HIS A 410 16.08 -11.20 0.19
CA HIS A 410 15.39 -10.34 -0.76
C HIS A 410 16.34 -9.76 -1.81
N ILE A 411 15.94 -9.68 -3.08
CA ILE A 411 16.81 -9.20 -4.18
C ILE A 411 17.34 -7.77 -3.97
N VAL A 412 16.52 -6.91 -3.34
CA VAL A 412 16.89 -5.53 -2.97
C VAL A 412 17.94 -5.49 -1.83
N ALA A 413 18.10 -6.57 -1.06
CA ALA A 413 19.05 -6.66 0.05
C ALA A 413 20.51 -6.73 -0.42
N HIS A 414 20.77 -7.28 -1.62
CA HIS A 414 22.11 -7.39 -2.21
C HIS A 414 22.84 -6.04 -2.39
N LYS A 415 22.13 -4.90 -2.21
CA LYS A 415 22.67 -3.54 -2.39
C LYS A 415 22.74 -2.65 -1.13
N GLY A 416 22.49 -3.14 0.09
CA GLY A 416 22.79 -2.30 1.27
C GLY A 416 21.97 -2.45 2.55
N PHE A 417 21.66 -3.66 2.99
CA PHE A 417 21.18 -3.82 4.38
C PHE A 417 22.33 -3.67 5.36
N SER A 418 22.20 -2.68 6.26
CA SER A 418 23.15 -2.46 7.35
C SER A 418 23.30 -3.72 8.20
N VAL A 419 24.49 -3.97 8.74
CA VAL A 419 24.75 -5.07 9.68
C VAL A 419 23.71 -5.13 10.81
N VAL A 420 23.27 -3.98 11.33
CA VAL A 420 22.23 -3.91 12.36
C VAL A 420 20.88 -4.50 11.91
N MET A 421 20.52 -4.34 10.63
CA MET A 421 19.28 -4.88 10.07
C MET A 421 19.36 -6.40 9.92
N GLN A 422 20.51 -6.91 9.46
CA GLN A 422 20.75 -8.35 9.34
C GLN A 422 20.73 -9.03 10.72
N LEU A 423 21.38 -8.42 11.71
CA LEU A 423 21.39 -8.89 13.09
C LEU A 423 19.99 -8.86 13.74
N ALA A 424 19.19 -7.82 13.47
CA ALA A 424 17.81 -7.75 13.94
C ALA A 424 16.93 -8.84 13.31
N SER A 425 17.10 -9.09 12.00
CA SER A 425 16.41 -10.18 11.28
C SER A 425 16.73 -11.54 11.89
N PHE A 426 18.01 -11.81 12.13
CA PHE A 426 18.46 -13.05 12.77
C PHE A 426 17.88 -13.21 14.18
N PHE A 427 17.95 -12.15 14.99
CA PHE A 427 17.38 -12.12 16.34
C PHE A 427 15.88 -12.49 16.32
N LEU A 428 15.11 -11.91 15.41
CA LEU A 428 13.69 -12.21 15.26
C LEU A 428 13.44 -13.64 14.78
N SER A 429 14.26 -14.14 13.85
CA SER A 429 14.16 -15.51 13.33
C SER A 429 14.39 -16.55 14.43
N CYS A 430 15.42 -16.35 15.25
CA CYS A 430 15.70 -17.21 16.40
C CYS A 430 14.56 -17.21 17.42
N LEU A 431 13.92 -16.05 17.62
CA LEU A 431 12.78 -15.94 18.52
C LEU A 431 11.56 -16.72 17.97
N ALA A 432 11.26 -16.55 16.68
CA ALA A 432 10.11 -17.20 16.04
C ALA A 432 10.29 -18.72 15.97
N THR A 433 11.47 -19.19 15.60
CA THR A 433 11.77 -20.62 15.46
C THR A 433 12.11 -21.30 16.79
N LYS A 434 12.40 -20.51 17.83
CA LYS A 434 12.93 -20.95 19.13
C LYS A 434 14.23 -21.76 19.01
N SER A 435 14.94 -21.62 17.90
CA SER A 435 16.17 -22.35 17.60
C SER A 435 17.25 -21.41 17.09
N ALA A 436 18.50 -21.72 17.41
CA ALA A 436 19.67 -21.14 16.78
C ALA A 436 20.81 -22.15 16.90
N THR A 437 21.42 -22.51 15.78
CA THR A 437 22.55 -23.44 15.76
C THR A 437 23.85 -22.72 16.08
N GLN A 438 24.83 -23.45 16.61
CA GLN A 438 26.14 -22.87 16.91
C GLN A 438 26.82 -22.29 15.65
N GLU A 439 26.57 -22.88 14.49
CA GLU A 439 27.13 -22.41 13.23
C GLU A 439 26.52 -21.09 12.77
N GLU A 440 25.19 -20.95 12.86
CA GLU A 440 24.51 -19.67 12.61
C GLU A 440 25.02 -18.56 13.55
N TRP A 441 25.29 -18.87 14.82
CA TRP A 441 25.90 -17.92 15.76
C TRP A 441 27.29 -17.46 15.31
N ARG A 442 28.14 -18.39 14.86
CA ARG A 442 29.48 -18.06 14.36
C ARG A 442 29.41 -17.19 13.11
N GLN A 443 28.52 -17.51 12.18
CA GLN A 443 28.30 -16.72 10.98
C GLN A 443 27.85 -15.29 11.32
N MET A 444 26.91 -15.14 12.25
CA MET A 444 26.41 -13.83 12.68
C MET A 444 27.46 -13.01 13.43
N LEU A 445 28.26 -13.64 14.30
CA LEU A 445 29.40 -12.99 14.94
C LEU A 445 30.42 -12.52 13.89
N SER A 446 30.69 -13.33 12.87
CA SER A 446 31.55 -12.94 11.75
C SER A 446 31.00 -11.72 11.03
N ILE A 447 29.72 -11.72 10.64
CA ILE A 447 29.05 -10.57 10.00
C ILE A 447 29.14 -9.31 10.89
N ALA A 448 28.85 -9.43 12.18
CA ALA A 448 28.97 -8.31 13.12
C ALA A 448 30.41 -7.78 13.19
N CYS A 449 31.41 -8.65 13.26
CA CYS A 449 32.81 -8.27 13.34
C CYS A 449 33.41 -7.77 12.02
N THR A 450 32.75 -7.99 10.88
CA THR A 450 33.16 -7.36 9.61
C THR A 450 32.83 -5.87 9.55
N ASP A 451 31.89 -5.38 10.36
CA ASP A 451 31.60 -3.94 10.45
C ASP A 451 32.78 -3.18 11.06
N THR A 452 33.27 -2.15 10.38
CA THR A 452 34.45 -1.39 10.83
C THR A 452 34.28 -0.73 12.20
N SER A 453 33.05 -0.37 12.59
CA SER A 453 32.77 0.26 13.88
C SER A 453 32.79 -0.76 15.00
N ILE A 454 32.18 -1.93 14.78
CA ILE A 454 32.14 -3.04 15.75
C ILE A 454 33.51 -3.69 15.89
N ASN A 455 34.23 -3.88 14.78
CA ASN A 455 35.58 -4.44 14.76
C ASN A 455 36.55 -3.60 15.60
N LYS A 456 36.52 -2.27 15.44
CA LYS A 456 37.33 -1.35 16.27
C LYS A 456 37.06 -1.51 17.77
N LEU A 457 35.80 -1.74 18.18
CA LEU A 457 35.40 -1.91 19.58
C LEU A 457 35.82 -3.27 20.18
N THR A 458 36.06 -4.26 19.33
CA THR A 458 36.34 -5.66 19.72
C THR A 458 37.79 -6.08 19.50
N LYS A 459 38.59 -5.26 18.80
CA LYS A 459 40.01 -5.51 18.54
C LYS A 459 40.76 -5.80 19.85
N ASN A 460 41.52 -6.90 19.86
CA ASN A 460 42.34 -7.41 20.98
C ASN A 460 41.59 -8.08 22.14
N LYS A 461 40.32 -8.46 22.00
CA LYS A 461 39.58 -9.23 23.03
C LYS A 461 39.72 -10.73 22.83
N ARG A 462 40.07 -11.46 23.90
CA ARG A 462 40.36 -12.91 23.87
C ARG A 462 39.13 -13.81 23.69
N SER A 463 37.93 -13.29 23.91
CA SER A 463 36.67 -13.95 23.55
C SER A 463 35.75 -12.94 22.86
N VAL A 464 35.29 -13.29 21.65
CA VAL A 464 34.36 -12.46 20.88
C VAL A 464 32.98 -13.10 21.04
N THR A 465 32.15 -12.43 21.84
CA THR A 465 30.77 -12.83 22.11
C THR A 465 29.87 -11.60 21.99
N PHE A 466 28.58 -11.80 21.73
CA PHE A 466 27.61 -10.70 21.73
C PHE A 466 27.53 -10.03 23.10
N GLN A 467 27.73 -10.77 24.20
CA GLN A 467 27.85 -10.18 25.54
C GLN A 467 29.07 -9.24 25.68
N VAL A 468 30.21 -9.61 25.10
CA VAL A 468 31.41 -8.77 25.07
C VAL A 468 31.17 -7.53 24.20
N ILE A 469 30.57 -7.69 23.01
CA ILE A 469 30.20 -6.58 22.13
C ILE A 469 29.26 -5.60 22.85
N HIS A 470 28.17 -6.12 23.43
CA HIS A 470 27.19 -5.35 24.18
C HIS A 470 27.85 -4.54 25.31
N THR A 471 28.64 -5.19 26.17
CA THR A 471 29.34 -4.53 27.28
C THR A 471 30.29 -3.42 26.81
N SER A 472 30.94 -3.64 25.65
CA SER A 472 31.84 -2.65 25.04
C SER A 472 31.09 -1.43 24.53
N ILE A 473 29.95 -1.65 23.86
CA ILE A 473 29.07 -0.60 23.36
C ILE A 473 28.50 0.21 24.54
N SER A 474 28.07 -0.44 25.61
CA SER A 474 27.52 0.22 26.79
C SER A 474 28.54 1.09 27.55
N ARG A 475 29.84 0.77 27.44
CA ARG A 475 30.91 1.48 28.16
C ARG A 475 31.59 2.60 27.37
N GLY A 476 31.49 2.62 26.04
CA GLY A 476 32.41 3.46 25.24
C GLY A 476 32.01 3.89 23.83
N GLY A 477 30.73 3.94 23.43
CA GLY A 477 30.39 4.31 22.04
C GLY A 477 29.17 5.20 21.83
N GLN A 478 29.29 6.13 20.87
CA GLN A 478 28.16 6.79 20.17
C GLN A 478 27.46 5.79 19.23
N VAL A 479 26.89 4.72 19.77
CA VAL A 479 26.14 3.75 18.97
C VAL A 479 24.65 4.01 19.12
N SER A 480 23.91 3.92 18.02
CA SER A 480 22.46 4.13 18.06
C SER A 480 21.77 3.22 19.08
N LYS A 481 20.72 3.74 19.73
CA LYS A 481 19.87 2.98 20.65
C LYS A 481 19.31 1.70 20.00
N PHE A 482 19.01 1.74 18.70
CA PHE A 482 18.58 0.56 17.93
C PHE A 482 19.60 -0.57 17.99
N MET A 483 20.87 -0.27 17.70
CA MET A 483 21.95 -1.25 17.73
C MET A 483 22.23 -1.78 19.14
N GLN A 484 22.14 -0.92 20.16
CA GLN A 484 22.24 -1.36 21.56
C GLN A 484 21.17 -2.41 21.88
N VAL A 485 19.91 -2.15 21.52
CA VAL A 485 18.79 -3.09 21.75
C VAL A 485 19.03 -4.42 21.02
N VAL A 486 19.47 -4.38 19.76
CA VAL A 486 19.78 -5.59 18.98
C VAL A 486 20.89 -6.40 19.64
N MET A 487 21.97 -5.74 20.07
CA MET A 487 23.11 -6.40 20.74
C MET A 487 22.73 -6.97 22.11
N SER A 488 21.90 -6.28 22.90
CA SER A 488 21.36 -6.85 24.14
C SER A 488 20.54 -8.12 23.89
N GLY A 489 19.72 -8.10 22.82
CA GLY A 489 18.91 -9.26 22.43
C GLY A 489 19.76 -10.46 22.03
N LEU A 490 20.77 -10.23 21.19
CA LEU A 490 21.69 -11.27 20.74
C LEU A 490 22.53 -11.83 21.90
N ALA A 491 22.97 -10.99 22.84
CA ALA A 491 23.69 -11.45 24.02
C ALA A 491 22.83 -12.36 24.93
N LEU A 492 21.54 -12.03 25.10
CA LEU A 492 20.59 -12.89 25.83
C LEU A 492 20.33 -14.22 25.13
N LEU A 493 20.20 -14.19 23.80
CA LEU A 493 20.05 -15.41 23.00
C LEU A 493 21.32 -16.27 23.01
N GLU A 494 22.51 -15.67 22.96
CA GLU A 494 23.80 -16.36 23.02
C GLU A 494 23.97 -17.12 24.35
N ALA A 495 23.59 -16.50 25.48
CA ALA A 495 23.59 -17.15 26.80
C ALA A 495 22.66 -18.36 26.91
N ARG A 496 21.74 -18.51 25.95
CA ARG A 496 20.69 -19.55 25.93
C ARG A 496 21.05 -20.76 25.07
N VAL A 497 22.14 -20.70 24.31
CA VAL A 497 22.61 -21.84 23.50
C VAL A 497 23.00 -22.97 24.46
N GLY A 498 22.10 -23.94 24.65
CA GLY A 498 22.30 -25.11 25.52
C GLY A 498 21.53 -25.15 26.84
N SER A 499 20.61 -24.21 27.12
CA SER A 499 19.78 -24.26 28.34
C SER A 499 18.41 -24.92 28.11
N GLY A 500 17.94 -25.71 29.08
CA GLY A 500 16.65 -26.43 29.01
C GLY A 500 15.40 -25.53 29.14
N GLU A 501 14.22 -26.07 28.87
CA GLU A 501 12.96 -25.31 28.71
C GLU A 501 12.52 -24.50 29.94
N ALA A 502 12.76 -24.96 31.18
CA ALA A 502 12.29 -24.25 32.38
C ALA A 502 13.02 -22.92 32.63
N ALA A 503 14.31 -22.85 32.29
CA ALA A 503 15.12 -21.62 32.39
C ALA A 503 14.69 -20.55 31.35
N MET A 504 13.83 -20.94 30.39
CA MET A 504 13.46 -20.08 29.26
C MET A 504 12.36 -19.09 29.54
N LEU A 505 11.48 -19.35 30.51
CA LEU A 505 10.28 -18.53 30.68
C LEU A 505 10.61 -17.05 30.97
N PRO A 506 11.53 -16.69 31.88
CA PRO A 506 11.91 -15.30 32.11
C PRO A 506 12.63 -14.68 30.91
N ILE A 507 13.46 -15.46 30.23
CA ILE A 507 14.24 -15.03 29.06
C ILE A 507 13.31 -14.72 27.89
N LEU A 508 12.31 -15.56 27.62
CA LEU A 508 11.32 -15.35 26.57
C LEU A 508 10.56 -14.03 26.75
N GLN A 509 10.22 -13.68 27.98
CA GLN A 509 9.58 -12.39 28.27
C GLN A 509 10.53 -11.22 27.96
N GLN A 510 11.81 -11.30 28.36
CA GLN A 510 12.79 -10.28 28.03
C GLN A 510 13.06 -10.17 26.52
N LEU A 511 13.14 -11.29 25.81
CA LEU A 511 13.31 -11.32 24.35
C LEU A 511 12.12 -10.71 23.62
N LYS A 512 10.90 -10.99 24.10
CA LYS A 512 9.68 -10.33 23.60
C LYS A 512 9.74 -8.82 23.76
N ASP A 513 10.16 -8.33 24.92
CA ASP A 513 10.27 -6.89 25.18
C ASP A 513 11.35 -6.24 24.29
N ILE A 514 12.45 -6.96 24.02
CA ILE A 514 13.49 -6.51 23.08
C ILE A 514 12.96 -6.49 21.66
N CYS A 515 12.25 -7.53 21.21
CA CYS A 515 11.61 -7.56 19.89
C CYS A 515 10.71 -6.33 19.68
N ILE A 516 9.88 -5.99 20.65
CA ILE A 516 9.03 -4.79 20.60
C ILE A 516 9.91 -3.54 20.45
N LYS A 517 10.96 -3.40 21.27
CA LYS A 517 11.89 -2.28 21.17
C LYS A 517 12.58 -2.21 19.81
N VAL A 518 13.03 -3.32 19.23
CA VAL A 518 13.64 -3.40 17.89
C VAL A 518 12.66 -2.88 16.83
N MET A 519 11.40 -3.31 16.90
CA MET A 519 10.35 -2.84 16.00
C MET A 519 10.11 -1.33 16.14
N ASP A 520 10.03 -0.82 17.37
CA ASP A 520 9.79 0.59 17.67
C ASP A 520 10.98 1.51 17.33
N THR A 521 12.20 1.02 17.46
CA THR A 521 13.43 1.79 17.21
C THR A 521 13.82 1.86 15.72
N GLY A 522 12.93 1.38 14.83
CA GLY A 522 12.98 1.69 13.40
C GLY A 522 13.20 0.50 12.47
N TYR A 523 13.26 -0.74 12.97
CA TYR A 523 13.37 -1.92 12.10
C TYR A 523 12.19 -2.01 11.12
N ALA A 524 10.97 -1.82 11.61
CA ALA A 524 9.77 -1.80 10.77
C ALA A 524 9.81 -0.69 9.71
N THR A 525 10.30 0.50 10.08
CA THR A 525 10.51 1.62 9.14
C THR A 525 11.52 1.27 8.06
N LYS A 526 12.60 0.57 8.39
CA LYS A 526 13.60 0.13 7.40
C LYS A 526 13.03 -0.89 6.41
N ILE A 527 12.26 -1.87 6.89
CA ILE A 527 11.54 -2.84 6.04
C ILE A 527 10.57 -2.10 5.10
N LYS A 528 9.80 -1.13 5.62
CA LYS A 528 8.90 -0.29 4.82
C LYS A 528 9.63 0.49 3.73
N THR A 529 10.75 1.13 4.06
CA THR A 529 11.56 1.87 3.07
C THR A 529 12.07 0.92 1.99
N ALA A 530 12.50 -0.28 2.36
CA ALA A 530 12.99 -1.27 1.42
C ALA A 530 11.85 -1.82 0.53
N ASN A 531 10.65 -2.07 1.06
CA ASN A 531 9.46 -2.42 0.26
C ASN A 531 9.08 -1.27 -0.70
N SER A 532 9.17 -0.02 -0.24
CA SER A 532 8.90 1.16 -1.09
C SER A 532 9.92 1.28 -2.23
N ASN A 533 11.19 0.93 -1.98
CA ASN A 533 12.23 0.88 -3.00
C ASN A 533 11.98 -0.27 -3.99
N ALA A 534 11.52 -1.43 -3.52
CA ALA A 534 11.13 -2.55 -4.37
C ALA A 534 9.98 -2.18 -5.31
N ILE A 535 8.91 -1.56 -4.77
CA ILE A 535 7.79 -1.00 -5.55
C ILE A 535 8.29 0.01 -6.58
N ARG A 536 9.14 0.96 -6.18
CA ARG A 536 9.69 1.98 -7.10
C ARG A 536 10.49 1.34 -8.23
N SER A 537 11.35 0.38 -7.91
CA SER A 537 12.16 -0.35 -8.88
C SER A 537 11.25 -1.10 -9.87
N TYR A 538 10.23 -1.78 -9.37
CA TYR A 538 9.26 -2.49 -10.20
C TYR A 538 8.52 -1.52 -11.14
N SER A 539 8.00 -0.41 -10.61
CA SER A 539 7.27 0.58 -11.41
C SER A 539 8.14 1.22 -12.49
N GLN A 540 9.40 1.51 -12.19
CA GLN A 540 10.33 2.09 -13.17
C GLN A 540 10.66 1.13 -14.30
N ASN A 541 10.84 -0.16 -13.99
CA ASN A 541 11.29 -1.16 -14.97
C ASN A 541 10.14 -1.81 -15.75
N HIS A 542 8.93 -1.85 -15.17
CA HIS A 542 7.82 -2.66 -15.69
C HIS A 542 6.50 -1.90 -15.88
N LEU A 543 6.37 -0.67 -15.37
CA LEU A 543 5.13 0.13 -15.48
C LEU A 543 5.32 1.49 -16.20
N ALA A 544 6.51 1.80 -16.74
CA ALA A 544 6.76 3.03 -17.49
C ALA A 544 5.88 3.12 -18.76
N PRO A 545 5.46 4.34 -19.17
CA PRO A 545 4.47 4.52 -20.21
C PRO A 545 5.03 4.01 -21.53
N THR A 546 4.37 3.04 -22.15
CA THR A 546 4.57 2.77 -23.57
C THR A 546 4.50 4.10 -24.32
N PRO A 547 5.54 4.52 -25.06
CA PRO A 547 5.38 5.58 -26.03
C PRO A 547 4.35 5.06 -27.03
N PHE A 548 3.20 5.73 -27.11
CA PHE A 548 2.27 5.48 -28.20
C PHE A 548 2.99 5.90 -29.48
N ILE A 549 3.22 4.93 -30.37
CA ILE A 549 3.49 5.17 -31.80
C ILE A 549 2.17 5.56 -32.45
#